data_AF-A0A952GKP3-F1
#
_entry.id   AF-A0A952GKP3-F1
#
_cell.length_a   1.000
_cell.length_b   1.000
_cell.length_c   1.000
_cell.angle_alpha   90.00
_cell.angle_beta   90.00
_cell.angle_gamma   90.00
#
_symmetry.space_group_name_H-M   'P 1'
#
loop_
_entity.id
_entity.type
_entity.pdbx_description
1 polymer ?
#
loop_
_entity_poly.entity_id
_entity_poly.type
_entity_poly.pdbx_seq_one_letter_code
_entity_poly.pdbx_strand_id
1 'polypeptide(L)'
;MEDPEGNELCAFVRRPDRVLAYKAYEVVVDCADPQRLGQWWADAFGVELKSEEGKDWTWLEGVPGFPMQAWVFGTVPEPKTVKNRVHWDLYGDVASFEARGATRLSTMPRWTVLADPEGNEFCVFPPPADAR
;
A
#
# COMPACT_ATOMS: atom_id res chain seq x y z
N MET A 1 -14.77 -6.63 -24.82
CA MET A 1 -15.94 -6.85 -23.94
C MET A 1 -16.46 -5.47 -23.63
N GLU A 2 -17.77 -5.27 -23.46
CA GLU A 2 -18.29 -3.96 -23.02
C GLU A 2 -18.74 -4.11 -21.56
N ASP A 3 -18.52 -3.08 -20.74
CA ASP A 3 -19.11 -3.02 -19.41
C ASP A 3 -20.64 -2.78 -19.51
N PRO A 4 -21.40 -2.87 -18.40
CA PRO A 4 -22.84 -2.62 -18.41
C PRO A 4 -23.23 -1.21 -18.91
N GLU A 5 -22.31 -0.26 -18.88
CA GLU A 5 -22.45 1.11 -19.35
C GLU A 5 -22.06 1.30 -20.83
N GLY A 6 -21.59 0.25 -21.51
CA GLY A 6 -21.21 0.27 -22.93
C GLY A 6 -19.79 0.74 -23.22
N ASN A 7 -18.92 0.83 -22.20
CA ASN A 7 -17.51 1.19 -22.39
C ASN A 7 -16.69 -0.03 -22.83
N GLU A 8 -15.76 0.19 -23.75
CA GLU A 8 -14.84 -0.86 -24.19
C GLU A 8 -13.92 -1.32 -23.05
N LEU A 9 -14.01 -2.61 -22.72
CA LEU A 9 -13.18 -3.31 -21.76
C LEU A 9 -12.32 -4.38 -22.45
N CYS A 10 -11.01 -4.30 -22.18
CA CYS A 10 -10.02 -5.31 -22.52
C CYS A 10 -9.66 -6.11 -21.27
N ALA A 11 -9.89 -7.42 -21.29
CA ALA A 11 -9.46 -8.33 -20.24
C ALA A 11 -8.34 -9.25 -20.75
N PHE A 12 -7.23 -9.32 -20.01
CA PHE A 12 -6.14 -10.25 -20.29
C PHE A 12 -6.30 -11.50 -19.44
N VAL A 13 -6.86 -12.55 -20.03
CA VAL A 13 -7.05 -13.84 -19.35
C VAL A 13 -5.70 -14.53 -19.19
N ARG A 14 -5.28 -14.76 -17.94
CA ARG A 14 -4.14 -15.64 -17.68
C ARG A 14 -4.54 -17.08 -17.97
N ARG A 15 -3.66 -17.82 -18.65
CA ARG A 15 -3.89 -19.23 -18.97
C ARG A 15 -4.04 -20.06 -17.69
N PRO A 16 -5.19 -20.68 -17.42
CA PRO A 16 -5.44 -21.36 -16.15
C PRO A 16 -4.51 -22.56 -15.93
N ASP A 17 -4.02 -23.22 -16.99
CA ASP A 17 -2.98 -24.26 -16.94
C ASP A 17 -1.60 -23.73 -16.53
N ARG A 18 -1.42 -22.41 -16.48
CA ARG A 18 -0.17 -21.72 -16.09
C ARG A 18 -0.31 -20.89 -14.82
N VAL A 19 -1.48 -20.89 -14.17
CA VAL A 19 -1.68 -20.23 -12.88
C VAL A 19 -1.72 -21.33 -11.82
N LEU A 20 -0.72 -21.32 -10.94
CA LEU A 20 -0.70 -22.21 -9.77
C LEU A 20 -1.94 -21.94 -8.91
N ALA A 21 -2.52 -22.98 -8.32
CA ALA A 21 -3.71 -22.87 -7.49
C ALA A 21 -3.49 -22.02 -6.22
N TYR A 22 -2.25 -21.91 -5.77
CA TYR A 22 -1.86 -21.08 -4.63
C TYR A 22 -1.34 -19.72 -5.10
N LYS A 23 -1.72 -18.66 -4.37
CA LYS A 23 -1.35 -17.26 -4.64
C LYS A 23 -0.76 -16.64 -3.37
N ALA A 24 0.09 -15.63 -3.54
CA ALA A 24 0.44 -14.74 -2.44
C ALA A 24 -0.84 -14.07 -1.93
N TYR A 25 -1.05 -14.09 -0.62
CA TYR A 25 -2.32 -13.71 -0.02
C TYR A 25 -2.27 -12.30 0.58
N GLU A 26 -1.37 -12.08 1.52
CA GLU A 26 -1.27 -10.84 2.28
C GLU A 26 0.18 -10.49 2.59
N VAL A 27 0.42 -9.22 2.86
CA VAL A 27 1.67 -8.76 3.46
C VAL A 27 1.37 -7.98 4.72
N VAL A 28 2.24 -8.11 5.70
CA VAL A 28 2.09 -7.50 7.01
C VAL A 28 3.18 -6.44 7.19
N VAL A 29 2.77 -5.27 7.70
CA VAL A 29 3.66 -4.20 8.17
C VAL A 29 3.53 -4.12 9.68
N ASP A 30 4.68 -4.20 10.36
CA ASP A 30 4.74 -4.08 11.81
C ASP A 30 4.54 -2.62 12.22
N CYS A 31 3.75 -2.41 13.27
CA CYS A 31 3.44 -1.10 13.83
C CYS A 31 2.98 -1.20 15.28
N ALA A 32 3.17 -0.15 16.07
CA ALA A 32 2.68 -0.06 17.43
C ALA A 32 1.18 0.23 17.50
N ASP A 33 0.61 0.93 16.49
CA ASP A 33 -0.81 1.28 16.44
C ASP A 33 -1.42 0.97 15.06
N PRO A 34 -1.94 -0.27 14.85
CA PRO A 34 -2.57 -0.67 13.60
C PRO A 34 -3.75 0.19 13.17
N GLN A 35 -4.52 0.73 14.12
CA GLN A 35 -5.67 1.55 13.79
C GLN A 35 -5.20 2.88 13.19
N ARG A 36 -4.22 3.52 13.85
CA ARG A 36 -3.67 4.81 13.39
C ARG A 36 -2.91 4.66 12.09
N LEU A 37 -2.02 3.67 12.00
CA LEU A 37 -1.21 3.49 10.80
C LEU A 37 -2.04 2.99 9.61
N GLY A 38 -2.93 2.03 9.86
CA GLY A 38 -3.85 1.54 8.83
C GLY A 38 -4.77 2.63 8.31
N GLN A 39 -5.31 3.49 9.18
CA GLN A 39 -6.15 4.62 8.74
C GLN A 39 -5.36 5.61 7.88
N TRP A 40 -4.10 5.88 8.24
CA TRP A 40 -3.24 6.75 7.46
C TRP A 40 -3.04 6.25 6.02
N TRP A 41 -2.79 4.94 5.87
CA TRP A 41 -2.66 4.32 4.55
C TRP A 41 -4.00 4.22 3.80
N ALA A 42 -5.11 3.93 4.49
CA ALA A 42 -6.46 3.99 3.93
C ALA A 42 -6.74 5.36 3.32
N ASP A 43 -6.50 6.43 4.08
CA ASP A 43 -6.70 7.81 3.64
C ASP A 43 -5.78 8.21 2.48
N ALA A 44 -4.56 7.67 2.44
CA ALA A 44 -3.60 7.93 1.36
C ALA A 44 -4.05 7.32 0.03
N PHE A 45 -4.68 6.15 0.06
CA PHE A 45 -5.15 5.43 -1.13
C PHE A 45 -6.64 5.56 -1.42
N GLY A 46 -7.40 6.22 -0.53
CA GLY A 46 -8.84 6.37 -0.66
C GLY A 46 -9.60 5.04 -0.55
N VAL A 47 -9.11 4.12 0.29
CA VAL A 47 -9.75 2.83 0.56
C VAL A 47 -10.26 2.77 2.01
N GLU A 48 -11.13 1.81 2.30
CA GLU A 48 -11.65 1.59 3.65
C GLU A 48 -10.63 0.82 4.51
N LEU A 49 -10.45 1.27 5.74
CA LEU A 49 -9.75 0.48 6.76
C LEU A 49 -10.67 -0.60 7.31
N LYS A 50 -10.24 -1.85 7.22
CA LYS A 50 -10.95 -3.00 7.78
C LYS A 50 -10.38 -3.40 9.13
N SER A 51 -11.27 -3.82 10.03
CA SER A 51 -10.95 -4.36 11.34
C SER A 51 -12.00 -5.42 11.73
N GLU A 52 -11.64 -6.27 12.70
CA GLU A 52 -12.54 -7.28 13.24
C GLU A 52 -12.43 -7.28 14.77
N GLU A 53 -13.57 -7.43 15.46
CA GLU A 53 -13.61 -7.46 16.92
C GLU A 53 -12.74 -8.61 17.46
N GLY A 54 -11.87 -8.29 18.42
CA GLY A 54 -10.93 -9.25 19.01
C GLY A 54 -9.64 -9.48 18.21
N LYS A 55 -9.44 -8.78 17.09
CA LYS A 55 -8.14 -8.72 16.39
C LYS A 55 -7.35 -7.49 16.83
N ASP A 56 -6.05 -7.67 16.96
CA ASP A 56 -5.05 -6.64 17.27
C ASP A 56 -4.33 -6.16 15.99
N TRP A 57 -4.97 -6.27 14.84
CA TRP A 57 -4.46 -5.83 13.55
C TRP A 57 -5.60 -5.32 12.68
N THR A 58 -5.23 -4.51 11.71
CA THR A 58 -6.16 -3.93 10.72
C THR A 58 -5.63 -4.24 9.32
N TRP A 59 -6.46 -4.06 8.30
CA TRP A 59 -6.01 -4.31 6.93
C TRP A 59 -6.75 -3.47 5.91
N LEU A 60 -6.14 -3.33 4.74
CA LEU A 60 -6.72 -2.73 3.56
C LEU A 60 -6.91 -3.79 2.49
N GLU A 61 -8.00 -3.65 1.74
CA GLU A 61 -8.25 -4.40 0.51
C GLU A 61 -8.48 -3.41 -0.63
N GLY A 62 -8.22 -3.84 -1.87
CA GLY A 62 -8.49 -3.01 -3.04
C GLY A 62 -7.57 -1.79 -3.19
N VAL A 63 -6.42 -1.77 -2.52
CA VAL A 63 -5.41 -0.70 -2.69
C VAL A 63 -4.97 -0.65 -4.17
N PRO A 64 -5.07 0.51 -4.85
CA PRO A 64 -4.74 0.61 -6.26
C PRO A 64 -3.32 0.14 -6.59
N GLY A 65 -3.20 -0.78 -7.54
CA GLY A 65 -1.91 -1.34 -7.98
C GLY A 65 -1.28 -2.34 -7.01
N PHE A 66 -1.88 -2.61 -5.86
CA PHE A 66 -1.39 -3.58 -4.90
C PHE A 66 -1.86 -5.00 -5.28
N PRO A 67 -0.94 -5.94 -5.55
CA PRO A 67 -1.30 -7.23 -6.17
C PRO A 67 -1.78 -8.29 -5.18
N MET A 68 -1.60 -8.09 -3.88
CA MET A 68 -2.01 -9.03 -2.84
C MET A 68 -3.43 -8.69 -2.37
N GLN A 69 -4.13 -9.66 -1.78
CA GLN A 69 -5.51 -9.48 -1.36
C GLN A 69 -5.63 -8.49 -0.19
N ALA A 70 -4.69 -8.54 0.75
CA ALA A 70 -4.69 -7.69 1.94
C ALA A 70 -3.32 -7.06 2.20
N TRP A 71 -3.33 -5.78 2.53
CA TRP A 71 -2.21 -5.09 3.18
C TRP A 71 -2.54 -4.93 4.65
N VAL A 72 -1.86 -5.68 5.50
CA VAL A 72 -2.15 -5.84 6.93
C VAL A 72 -1.19 -5.00 7.76
N PHE A 73 -1.69 -4.41 8.83
CA PHE A 73 -0.93 -3.69 9.84
C PHE A 73 -1.01 -4.46 11.15
N GLY A 74 0.10 -5.07 11.56
CA GLY A 74 0.18 -5.96 12.71
C GLY A 74 0.77 -5.26 13.93
N THR A 75 0.24 -5.53 15.12
CA THR A 75 0.77 -4.96 16.38
C THR A 75 2.14 -5.55 16.71
N VAL A 76 3.15 -4.67 16.75
CA VAL A 76 4.47 -4.89 17.35
C VAL A 76 4.74 -3.70 18.28
N PRO A 77 4.70 -3.88 19.61
CA PRO A 77 4.75 -2.78 20.56
C PRO A 77 6.14 -2.14 20.65
N GLU A 78 7.19 -2.86 20.30
CA GLU A 78 8.55 -2.33 20.28
C GLU A 78 8.76 -1.35 19.12
N PRO A 79 9.41 -0.20 19.38
CA PRO A 79 9.73 0.72 18.31
C PRO A 79 10.72 0.09 17.32
N LYS A 80 10.56 0.42 16.04
CA LYS A 80 11.48 0.01 14.98
C LYS A 80 12.92 0.45 15.31
N THR A 81 13.83 -0.52 15.39
CA THR A 81 15.25 -0.29 15.74
C THR A 81 16.19 -0.37 14.54
N VAL A 82 15.73 -0.92 13.41
CA VAL A 82 16.52 -1.12 12.20
C VAL A 82 15.71 -0.71 10.97
N LYS A 83 16.38 -0.58 9.82
CA LYS A 83 15.71 -0.33 8.53
C LYS A 83 14.78 -1.49 8.15
N ASN A 84 13.65 -1.17 7.52
CA ASN A 84 12.79 -2.18 6.90
C ASN A 84 13.55 -3.01 5.86
N ARG A 85 13.28 -4.32 5.85
CA ARG A 85 13.91 -5.28 4.91
C ARG A 85 13.13 -5.44 3.62
N VAL A 86 11.92 -4.87 3.58
CA VAL A 86 11.07 -4.71 2.40
C VAL A 86 10.96 -3.21 2.12
N HIS A 87 10.95 -2.85 0.84
CA HIS A 87 10.71 -1.49 0.38
C HIS A 87 9.33 -1.41 -0.28
N TRP A 88 8.56 -0.41 0.11
CA TRP A 88 7.30 -0.07 -0.54
C TRP A 88 7.55 1.05 -1.54
N ASP A 89 7.45 0.74 -2.83
CA ASP A 89 7.67 1.71 -3.89
C ASP A 89 6.32 2.10 -4.49
N LEU A 90 5.97 3.38 -4.37
CA LEU A 90 4.68 3.93 -4.74
C LEU A 90 4.83 4.97 -5.83
N TYR A 91 3.80 5.10 -6.67
CA TYR A 91 3.63 6.28 -7.51
C TYR A 91 2.76 7.30 -6.78
N GLY A 92 3.15 8.57 -6.80
CA GLY A 92 2.34 9.63 -6.19
C GLY A 92 3.04 10.97 -6.11
N ASP A 93 2.38 11.90 -5.41
CA ASP A 93 2.93 13.21 -5.10
C ASP A 93 3.48 13.23 -3.67
N VAL A 94 4.75 13.62 -3.55
CA VAL A 94 5.45 13.68 -2.26
C VAL A 94 4.77 14.66 -1.31
N ALA A 95 4.31 15.82 -1.81
CA ALA A 95 3.71 16.85 -0.96
C ALA A 95 2.38 16.37 -0.33
N SER A 96 1.58 15.60 -1.06
CA SER A 96 0.38 14.94 -0.53
C SER A 96 0.67 14.05 0.68
N PHE A 97 1.72 13.22 0.62
CA PHE A 97 2.11 12.36 1.74
C PHE A 97 2.65 13.17 2.92
N GLU A 98 3.48 14.18 2.68
CA GLU A 98 4.00 15.07 3.73
C GLU A 98 2.88 15.83 4.44
N ALA A 99 1.89 16.33 3.70
CA ALA A 99 0.73 17.01 4.26
C ALA A 99 -0.11 16.11 5.18
N ARG A 100 -0.02 14.79 5.01
CA ARG A 100 -0.66 13.77 5.85
C ARG A 100 0.23 13.31 7.02
N GLY A 101 1.42 13.87 7.18
CA GLY A 101 2.32 13.56 8.30
C GLY A 101 3.43 12.54 7.97
N ALA A 102 3.64 12.19 6.70
CA ALA A 102 4.87 11.49 6.33
C ALA A 102 6.09 12.41 6.51
N THR A 103 7.22 11.82 6.89
CA THR A 103 8.50 12.53 7.06
C THR A 103 9.43 12.26 5.88
N ARG A 104 9.93 13.30 5.21
CA ARG A 104 10.97 13.12 4.18
C ARG A 104 12.30 12.71 4.80
N LEU A 105 12.80 11.54 4.41
CA LEU A 105 14.09 11.01 4.86
C LEU A 105 15.22 11.35 3.90
N SER A 106 14.99 11.19 2.59
CA SER A 106 16.01 11.50 1.57
C SER A 106 15.38 11.73 0.20
N THR A 107 16.10 12.45 -0.66
CA THR A 107 15.73 12.68 -2.06
C THR A 107 16.77 12.05 -2.97
N MET A 108 16.31 11.18 -3.86
CA MET A 108 17.12 10.51 -4.88
C MET A 108 16.81 11.12 -6.26
N PRO A 109 17.65 10.90 -7.28
CA PRO A 109 17.41 11.46 -8.62
C PRO A 109 16.06 11.08 -9.26
N ARG A 110 15.43 9.99 -8.83
CA ARG A 110 14.19 9.45 -9.43
C ARG A 110 13.02 9.22 -8.45
N TRP A 111 13.25 9.33 -7.15
CA TRP A 111 12.23 9.12 -6.12
C TRP A 111 12.62 9.84 -4.83
N THR A 112 11.67 9.99 -3.92
CA THR A 112 11.91 10.48 -2.56
C THR A 112 11.60 9.37 -1.57
N VAL A 113 12.48 9.14 -0.60
CA VAL A 113 12.22 8.23 0.51
C VAL A 113 11.51 9.01 1.60
N LEU A 114 10.31 8.56 1.96
CA LEU A 114 9.51 9.06 3.05
C LEU A 114 9.42 7.99 4.15
N ALA A 115 9.06 8.42 5.35
CA ALA A 115 8.61 7.56 6.43
C ALA A 115 7.15 7.86 6.75
N ASP A 116 6.37 6.82 7.00
CA ASP A 116 5.02 6.96 7.55
C ASP A 116 5.07 7.48 9.00
N PRO A 117 3.93 7.76 9.65
CA PRO A 117 3.89 8.27 11.02
C PRO A 117 4.50 7.34 12.09
N GLU A 118 4.89 6.11 11.76
CA GLU A 118 5.56 5.17 12.65
C GLU A 118 7.02 4.90 12.28
N GLY A 119 7.53 5.55 11.22
CA GLY A 119 8.93 5.44 10.82
C GLY A 119 9.21 4.32 9.82
N ASN A 120 8.18 3.69 9.23
CA ASN A 120 8.37 2.73 8.15
C ASN A 120 8.69 3.45 6.84
N GLU A 121 9.79 3.06 6.22
CA GLU A 121 10.25 3.71 4.99
C GLU A 121 9.46 3.24 3.75
N PHE A 122 9.11 4.19 2.89
CA PHE A 122 8.55 3.95 1.56
C PHE A 122 9.11 4.96 0.55
N CYS A 123 9.18 4.59 -0.72
CA CYS A 123 9.64 5.46 -1.81
C CYS A 123 8.45 5.99 -2.59
N VAL A 124 8.48 7.28 -2.93
CA VAL A 124 7.50 7.91 -3.82
C VAL A 124 8.20 8.27 -5.12
N PHE A 125 7.75 7.65 -6.20
CA PHE A 125 8.12 7.93 -7.57
C PHE A 125 7.08 8.88 -8.19
N PRO A 126 7.50 9.80 -9.07
CA PRO A 126 6.54 10.59 -9.84
C PRO A 126 5.66 9.63 -10.67
N PRO A 127 4.36 9.91 -10.82
CA PRO A 127 3.46 9.08 -11.60
C PRO A 127 4.01 8.82 -13.02
N PRO A 128 3.73 7.65 -13.62
CA PRO A 128 4.03 7.40 -15.02
C PRO A 128 3.46 8.53 -15.90
N ALA A 129 4.19 8.91 -16.95
CA ALA A 129 3.84 10.05 -17.80
C ALA A 129 2.46 9.92 -18.49
N ASP A 130 1.91 8.72 -18.54
CA ASP A 130 0.64 8.32 -19.16
C ASP A 130 -0.51 8.09 -18.16
N ALA A 131 -0.30 8.30 -16.85
CA ALA A 131 -1.30 8.04 -15.81
C ALA A 131 -2.32 9.18 -15.59
N ARG A 132 -2.73 9.91 -16.63
CA ARG A 132 -3.74 10.99 -16.55
C ARG A 132 -5.08 10.58 -17.14
#